data_AF-A0AAU9X9N1-F1
#
_entry.id   AF-A0AAU9X9N1-F1
#
_cell.length_a   1.000
_cell.length_b   1.000
_cell.length_c   1.000
_cell.angle_alpha   90.00
_cell.angle_beta   90.00
_cell.angle_gamma   90.00
#
_symmetry.space_group_name_H-M   'P 1'
#
loop_
_entity.id
_entity.type
_entity.pdbx_description
1 polymer ?
#
loop_
_entity_poly.entity_id
_entity_poly.type
_entity_poly.pdbx_seq_one_letter_code
_entity_poly.pdbx_strand_id
1 'polypeptide(L)'
;MKIGHQLRFIVIHKQADSLFSLIADGQYRATLLGRDKWKELIGSQGSLQYNCEKEGFNVVCSRSGHSKARIGIVSENKNRCGSCDSRIGFGTEGYPDGSNTCGNEAVINPDNGDKHLKAMGYILVQ
;
A
#
# COMPACT_ATOMS: atom_id res chain seq x y z
N MET A 1 -0.74 -10.89 3.99
CA MET A 1 -1.22 -11.17 2.62
C MET A 1 -0.87 -12.60 2.24
N LYS A 2 -1.74 -13.27 1.48
CA LYS A 2 -1.47 -14.57 0.87
C LYS A 2 -1.33 -14.42 -0.64
N ILE A 3 -0.18 -14.80 -1.18
CA ILE A 3 0.11 -14.85 -2.62
C ILE A 3 0.52 -16.30 -2.93
N GLY A 4 -0.24 -16.95 -3.82
CA GLY A 4 -0.16 -18.40 -4.00
C GLY A 4 -0.38 -19.13 -2.67
N HIS A 5 0.60 -19.93 -2.25
CA HIS A 5 0.56 -20.69 -0.99
C HIS A 5 1.32 -20.02 0.16
N GLN A 6 1.89 -18.84 -0.06
CA GLN A 6 2.74 -18.17 0.94
C GLN A 6 1.96 -17.07 1.64
N LEU A 7 1.86 -17.21 2.96
CA LEU A 7 1.23 -16.24 3.86
C LEU A 7 2.32 -15.42 4.54
N ARG A 8 2.24 -14.10 4.42
CA ARG A 8 3.20 -13.15 5.01
C ARG A 8 2.50 -12.07 5.79
N PHE A 9 3.12 -11.60 6.85
CA PHE A 9 2.57 -10.59 7.75
C PHE A 9 3.61 -9.56 8.13
N ILE A 10 3.11 -8.36 8.41
CA ILE A 10 3.85 -7.30 9.08
C ILE A 10 3.03 -6.84 10.27
N VAL A 11 3.70 -6.27 11.27
CA VAL A 11 3.04 -5.73 12.45
C VAL A 11 3.01 -4.21 12.34
N ILE A 12 1.84 -3.62 12.60
CA ILE A 12 1.65 -2.18 12.69
C ILE A 12 1.33 -1.83 14.13
N HIS A 13 2.29 -1.26 14.86
CA HIS A 13 2.05 -0.78 16.21
C HIS A 13 1.32 0.57 16.16
N LYS A 14 0.01 0.55 16.37
CA LYS A 14 -0.82 1.75 16.41
C LYS A 14 -1.87 1.63 17.52
N GLN A 15 -1.82 2.52 18.49
CA GLN A 15 -2.86 2.63 19.51
C GLN A 15 -4.09 3.34 18.92
N ALA A 16 -5.25 2.72 19.09
CA ALA A 16 -6.56 3.26 18.72
C ALA A 16 -7.65 2.45 19.42
N ASP A 17 -8.87 3.01 19.51
CA ASP A 17 -10.01 2.31 20.11
C ASP A 17 -10.46 1.11 19.28
N SER A 18 -10.27 1.17 17.95
CA SER A 18 -10.56 0.07 17.04
C SER A 18 -9.87 0.29 15.68
N LEU A 19 -9.88 -0.73 14.82
CA LEU A 19 -9.55 -0.53 13.41
C LEU A 19 -10.53 0.44 12.73
N PHE A 20 -11.81 0.40 13.10
CA PHE A 20 -12.84 1.27 12.55
C PHE A 20 -12.50 2.74 12.77
N SER A 21 -12.11 3.14 13.98
CA SER A 21 -11.73 4.52 14.29
C SER A 21 -10.49 5.01 13.53
N LEU A 22 -9.65 4.10 13.02
CA LEU A 22 -8.51 4.44 12.18
C LEU A 22 -8.85 4.66 10.71
N ILE A 23 -9.97 4.13 10.21
CA ILE A 23 -10.26 4.09 8.78
C ILE A 23 -11.57 4.77 8.36
N ALA A 24 -12.56 4.85 9.26
CA ALA A 24 -13.92 5.23 8.93
C ALA A 24 -14.08 6.69 8.48
N ASP A 25 -13.31 7.61 9.06
CA ASP A 25 -13.39 9.04 8.77
C ASP A 25 -12.59 9.47 7.53
N GLY A 26 -11.91 8.54 6.86
CA GLY A 26 -11.10 8.81 5.69
C GLY A 26 -9.85 9.66 5.94
N GLN A 27 -9.53 9.99 7.20
CA GLN A 27 -8.38 10.85 7.53
C GLN A 27 -7.07 10.08 7.41
N TYR A 28 -6.07 10.72 6.79
CA TYR A 28 -4.73 10.15 6.66
C TYR A 28 -4.07 10.03 8.04
N ARG A 29 -3.54 8.85 8.36
CA ARG A 29 -2.77 8.61 9.59
C ARG A 29 -1.49 7.88 9.24
N ALA A 30 -0.36 8.54 9.41
CA ALA A 30 0.94 7.95 9.08
C ALA A 30 1.31 6.78 10.00
N THR A 31 2.11 5.87 9.44
CA THR A 31 2.92 4.86 10.14
C THR A 31 4.40 5.16 9.92
N LEU A 32 5.28 4.42 10.61
CA LEU A 32 6.74 4.54 10.50
C LEU A 32 7.37 3.17 10.22
N LEU A 33 6.76 2.37 9.33
CA LEU A 33 7.26 1.01 9.04
C LEU A 33 8.38 1.05 8.01
N GLY A 34 8.31 2.00 7.07
CA GLY A 34 9.21 2.10 5.94
C GLY A 34 8.83 1.16 4.79
N ARG A 35 9.33 1.52 3.60
CA ARG A 35 9.14 0.81 2.33
C ARG A 35 9.39 -0.69 2.43
N ASP A 36 10.54 -1.08 2.98
CA ASP A 36 10.98 -2.46 2.98
C ASP A 36 10.03 -3.36 3.77
N LYS A 37 9.48 -2.84 4.88
CA LYS A 37 8.44 -3.55 5.64
C LYS A 37 7.20 -3.80 4.79
N TRP A 38 6.70 -2.81 4.05
CA TRP A 38 5.56 -3.06 3.16
C TRP A 38 5.88 -4.09 2.07
N LYS A 39 7.11 -4.10 1.52
CA LYS A 39 7.53 -5.11 0.54
C LYS A 39 7.60 -6.52 1.13
N GLU A 40 7.84 -6.69 2.44
CA GLU A 40 7.78 -8.01 3.10
C GLU A 40 6.40 -8.69 2.95
N LEU A 41 5.29 -7.95 2.81
CA LEU A 41 3.97 -8.54 2.55
C LEU A 41 3.89 -9.29 1.22
N ILE A 42 4.71 -8.89 0.24
CA ILE A 42 4.76 -9.45 -1.11
C ILE A 42 5.90 -10.46 -1.22
N GLY A 43 7.02 -10.21 -0.54
CA GLY A 43 8.25 -11.00 -0.65
C GLY A 43 9.15 -10.51 -1.78
N SER A 44 9.92 -11.42 -2.39
CA SER A 44 10.90 -11.09 -3.44
C SER A 44 10.31 -10.44 -4.69
N GLN A 45 8.99 -10.53 -4.88
CA GLN A 45 8.29 -9.92 -6.01
C GLN A 45 7.79 -8.49 -5.73
N GLY A 46 7.94 -7.99 -4.50
CA GLY A 46 7.49 -6.64 -4.13
C GLY A 46 8.20 -5.57 -4.95
N SER A 47 7.45 -4.61 -5.46
CA SER A 47 7.95 -3.52 -6.30
C SER A 47 7.25 -2.22 -5.95
N LEU A 48 8.00 -1.13 -5.89
CA LEU A 48 7.47 0.23 -5.65
C LEU A 48 8.31 1.24 -6.44
N GLN A 49 7.77 2.41 -6.75
CA GLN A 49 8.55 3.55 -7.25
C GLN A 49 9.39 4.17 -6.12
N TYR A 50 10.43 4.94 -6.43
CA TYR A 50 11.50 5.26 -5.47
C TYR A 50 11.18 6.40 -4.49
N ASN A 51 10.25 7.28 -4.83
CA ASN A 51 9.99 8.51 -4.08
C ASN A 51 8.55 8.54 -3.54
N CYS A 52 8.27 9.55 -2.70
CA CYS A 52 6.99 9.69 -2.01
C CYS A 52 6.56 8.40 -1.29
N GLU A 53 7.19 8.06 -0.19
CA GLU A 53 6.86 6.83 0.56
C GLU A 53 5.72 7.07 1.55
N LYS A 54 4.57 7.54 1.06
CA LYS A 54 3.44 7.88 1.91
C LYS A 54 2.76 6.59 2.38
N GLU A 55 2.87 6.29 3.66
CA GLU A 55 2.36 5.06 4.27
C GLU A 55 1.37 5.31 5.43
N GLY A 56 0.57 4.31 5.75
CA GLY A 56 -0.33 4.26 6.91
C GLY A 56 -1.78 3.97 6.55
N PHE A 57 -2.70 4.68 7.19
CA PHE A 57 -4.14 4.54 7.02
C PHE A 57 -4.71 5.67 6.15
N ASN A 58 -5.68 5.36 5.29
CA ASN A 58 -6.29 6.29 4.32
C ASN A 58 -5.25 7.04 3.49
N VAL A 59 -4.30 6.30 2.92
CA VAL A 59 -3.22 6.83 2.11
C VAL A 59 -3.75 7.17 0.72
N VAL A 60 -3.68 8.44 0.35
CA VAL A 60 -4.14 8.96 -0.94
C VAL A 60 -3.10 9.91 -1.50
N CYS A 61 -2.80 9.79 -2.80
CA CYS A 61 -2.02 10.78 -3.54
C CYS A 61 -2.88 11.94 -4.02
N SER A 62 -2.26 13.10 -4.16
CA SER A 62 -2.99 14.38 -4.24
C SER A 62 -3.81 14.53 -5.51
N ARG A 63 -3.43 13.86 -6.61
CA ARG A 63 -4.20 13.86 -7.85
C ARG A 63 -5.22 12.72 -7.85
N SER A 64 -6.45 13.05 -8.25
CA SER A 64 -7.53 12.08 -8.38
C SER A 64 -7.15 10.94 -9.34
N GLY A 65 -7.65 9.74 -9.05
CA GLY A 65 -7.46 8.55 -9.88
C GLY A 65 -6.13 7.83 -9.70
N HIS A 66 -5.15 8.41 -9.00
CA HIS A 66 -3.88 7.74 -8.71
C HIS A 66 -3.96 6.75 -7.55
N SER A 67 -2.90 5.96 -7.39
CA SER A 67 -2.80 4.94 -6.36
C SER A 67 -3.18 5.46 -4.97
N LYS A 68 -4.02 4.68 -4.29
CA LYS A 68 -4.44 4.89 -2.90
C LYS A 68 -4.63 3.56 -2.18
N ALA A 69 -4.56 3.60 -0.86
CA ALA A 69 -4.71 2.44 0.01
C ALA A 69 -5.47 2.81 1.29
N ARG A 70 -6.40 1.95 1.72
CA ARG A 70 -7.02 2.11 3.03
C ARG A 70 -6.02 1.85 4.15
N ILE A 71 -5.15 0.86 3.95
CA ILE A 71 -4.01 0.54 4.81
C ILE A 71 -2.87 0.14 3.87
N GLY A 72 -1.79 0.90 3.80
CA GLY A 72 -0.76 0.63 2.81
C GLY A 72 0.30 1.70 2.67
N ILE A 73 1.09 1.55 1.62
CA ILE A 73 2.04 2.53 1.10
C ILE A 73 1.71 2.81 -0.36
N VAL A 74 1.89 4.07 -0.78
CA VAL A 74 1.90 4.49 -2.18
C VAL A 74 3.24 5.13 -2.48
N SER A 75 3.69 5.07 -3.73
CA SER A 75 4.94 5.69 -4.15
C SER A 75 4.86 6.21 -5.59
N GLU A 76 5.68 7.21 -5.90
CA GLU A 76 5.86 7.77 -7.23
C GLU A 76 7.36 7.96 -7.53
N ASN A 77 7.75 8.27 -8.77
CA ASN A 77 9.15 8.59 -9.07
C ASN A 77 9.50 10.08 -8.94
N LYS A 78 8.52 10.91 -8.57
CA LYS A 78 8.66 12.35 -8.28
C LYS A 78 8.55 12.59 -6.76
N ASN A 79 8.86 13.80 -6.32
CA ASN A 79 8.87 14.13 -4.88
C ASN A 79 7.61 14.87 -4.39
N ARG A 80 6.47 14.75 -5.07
CA ARG A 80 5.28 15.59 -4.79
C ARG A 80 4.09 14.85 -4.20
N CYS A 81 4.14 13.52 -4.12
CA CYS A 81 3.00 12.68 -3.76
C CYS A 81 1.73 13.03 -4.55
N GLY A 82 1.92 13.37 -5.83
CA GLY A 82 0.84 13.81 -6.71
C GLY A 82 0.31 12.67 -7.56
N SER A 83 1.20 12.02 -8.28
CA SER A 83 0.92 11.03 -9.33
C SER A 83 1.52 9.68 -8.97
N CYS A 84 0.98 9.04 -7.93
CA CYS A 84 1.47 7.74 -7.50
C CYS A 84 0.98 6.63 -8.42
N ASP A 85 1.95 5.88 -8.95
CA ASP A 85 1.73 4.80 -9.91
C ASP A 85 2.20 3.45 -9.33
N SER A 86 2.53 3.42 -8.04
CA SER A 86 2.80 2.21 -7.29
C SER A 86 2.21 2.24 -5.88
N ARG A 87 1.87 1.06 -5.37
CA ARG A 87 1.30 0.84 -4.05
C ARG A 87 1.44 -0.61 -3.58
N ILE A 88 1.45 -0.79 -2.26
CA ILE A 88 1.24 -2.06 -1.58
C ILE A 88 0.24 -1.83 -0.47
N GLY A 89 -0.83 -2.64 -0.38
CA GLY A 89 -1.77 -2.48 0.72
C GLY A 89 -3.07 -3.26 0.60
N PHE A 90 -3.98 -2.90 1.49
CA PHE A 90 -5.33 -3.44 1.65
C PHE A 90 -6.36 -2.33 1.38
N GLY A 91 -7.48 -2.69 0.74
CA GLY A 91 -8.49 -1.72 0.33
C GLY A 91 -7.90 -0.69 -0.63
N THR A 92 -7.14 -1.17 -1.61
CA THR A 92 -6.46 -0.33 -2.60
C THR A 92 -7.33 -0.05 -3.82
N GLU A 93 -7.06 1.04 -4.52
CA GLU A 93 -7.72 1.43 -5.77
C GLU A 93 -6.82 2.42 -6.53
N GLY A 94 -7.26 2.85 -7.71
CA GLY A 94 -6.60 3.85 -8.55
C GLY A 94 -5.67 3.20 -9.58
N TYR A 95 -5.09 4.05 -10.43
CA TYR A 95 -4.09 3.68 -11.41
C TYR A 95 -2.93 2.92 -10.76
N PRO A 96 -2.38 1.86 -11.37
CA PRO A 96 -2.67 1.36 -12.73
C PRO A 96 -3.89 0.43 -12.86
N ASP A 97 -4.16 -0.47 -11.91
CA ASP A 97 -5.34 -1.37 -11.92
C ASP A 97 -6.23 -1.12 -10.70
N GLY A 98 -7.39 -0.46 -10.88
CA GLY A 98 -8.33 -0.21 -9.79
C GLY A 98 -9.02 -1.46 -9.25
N SER A 99 -8.98 -2.59 -9.96
CA SER A 99 -9.57 -3.85 -9.52
C SER A 99 -8.68 -4.63 -8.55
N ASN A 100 -7.39 -4.29 -8.45
CA ASN A 100 -6.52 -4.84 -7.43
C ASN A 100 -6.74 -4.12 -6.09
N THR A 101 -7.58 -4.72 -5.26
CA THR A 101 -7.98 -4.21 -3.93
C THR A 101 -7.07 -4.65 -2.80
N CYS A 102 -6.19 -5.62 -3.03
CA CYS A 102 -5.22 -6.09 -2.06
C CYS A 102 -4.01 -6.71 -2.77
N GLY A 103 -2.81 -6.21 -2.49
CA GLY A 103 -1.58 -6.72 -3.08
C GLY A 103 -0.63 -5.60 -3.47
N ASN A 104 0.02 -5.74 -4.62
CA ASN A 104 1.02 -4.80 -5.14
C ASN A 104 0.71 -4.42 -6.58
N GLU A 105 0.60 -3.12 -6.81
CA GLU A 105 0.61 -2.51 -8.14
C GLU A 105 1.86 -1.63 -8.22
N ALA A 106 2.61 -1.73 -9.32
CA ALA A 106 3.75 -0.84 -9.56
C ALA A 106 4.03 -0.76 -11.04
N VAL A 107 4.03 0.43 -11.60
CA VAL A 107 4.38 0.70 -13.00
C VAL A 107 5.28 1.92 -13.12
N ILE A 108 5.79 2.19 -14.33
CA ILE A 108 6.55 3.39 -14.67
C ILE A 108 7.85 3.46 -13.85
N ASN A 109 8.78 2.55 -14.16
CA ASN A 109 10.11 2.43 -13.56
C ASN A 109 10.14 2.19 -12.04
N PRO A 110 9.45 1.16 -11.51
CA PRO A 110 9.59 0.77 -10.12
C PRO A 110 10.89 -0.04 -9.88
N ASP A 111 11.23 -0.24 -8.62
CA ASP A 111 12.50 -0.82 -8.19
C ASP A 111 12.69 -2.32 -8.46
N ASN A 112 11.62 -3.03 -8.84
CA ASN A 112 11.66 -4.46 -9.13
C ASN A 112 10.82 -4.83 -10.37
N GLY A 113 10.78 -3.91 -11.34
CA GLY A 113 9.98 -4.03 -12.55
C GLY A 113 8.48 -3.95 -12.30
N ASP A 114 7.71 -3.89 -13.40
CA ASP A 114 6.27 -3.69 -13.31
C ASP A 114 5.59 -4.90 -12.64
N LYS A 115 4.62 -4.63 -11.75
CA LYS A 115 3.86 -5.63 -10.99
C LYS A 115 2.37 -5.33 -11.00
N HIS A 116 1.61 -6.41 -11.20
CA HIS A 116 0.15 -6.48 -11.04
C HIS A 116 -0.18 -7.72 -10.21
N LEU A 117 0.11 -7.67 -8.91
CA LEU A 117 0.01 -8.82 -8.01
C LEU A 117 -1.19 -8.68 -7.10
N LYS A 118 -2.19 -9.54 -7.30
CA LYS A 118 -3.37 -9.66 -6.43
C LYS A 118 -3.08 -10.66 -5.32
N ALA A 119 -3.55 -10.35 -4.12
CA ALA A 119 -3.35 -11.15 -2.92
C ALA A 119 -4.65 -11.28 -2.13
N MET A 120 -4.77 -12.36 -1.35
CA MET A 120 -5.80 -12.43 -0.32
C MET A 120 -5.32 -11.66 0.93
N GLY A 121 -6.15 -10.72 1.38
CA GLY A 121 -5.87 -9.87 2.53
C GLY A 121 -6.37 -10.48 3.84
N TYR A 122 -5.57 -10.38 4.89
CA TYR A 122 -5.93 -10.74 6.25
C TYR A 122 -5.48 -9.62 7.17
N ILE A 123 -6.37 -9.15 8.04
CA ILE A 123 -6.08 -8.14 9.07
C ILE A 123 -6.49 -8.75 10.40
N LEU A 124 -5.52 -8.87 11.30
CA LEU A 124 -5.74 -9.25 12.69
C LEU A 124 -5.59 -7.99 13.54
N VAL A 125 -6.57 -7.75 14.42
CA VAL A 125 -6.58 -6.62 15.34
C VAL A 125 -6.56 -7.19 16.76
N GLN A 126 -5.72 -6.60 17.62
CA GLN A 126 -5.51 -7.01 19.00
C GLN A 126 -5.57 -5.80 19.92
#